data_AF-A0A962PT37-F1
#
_entry.id   AF-A0A962PT37-F1
#
_cell.length_a   1.000
_cell.length_b   1.000
_cell.length_c   1.000
_cell.angle_alpha   90.00
_cell.angle_beta   90.00
_cell.angle_gamma   90.00
#
_symmetry.space_group_name_H-M   'P 1'
#
loop_
_entity.id
_entity.type
_entity.pdbx_description
1 polymer ?
#
loop_
_entity_poly.entity_id
_entity_poly.type
_entity_poly.pdbx_seq_one_letter_code
_entity_poly.pdbx_strand_id
1 'polypeptide(L)'
;VAISASPVQPVTGANELRLYVFKGMGTPVTGATIAVEPWMPGHGHGSTEVPVVDEDGGGWYTVSNVFYTMPGYWELSIDIDDSVDVDSVTFEYDVQ
;
A
#
# COMPACT_ATOMS: atom_id res chain seq x y z
N VAL A 1 -7.16 -7.28 3.73
CA VAL A 1 -5.72 -7.32 3.32
C VAL A 1 -4.82 -7.35 4.56
N ALA A 2 -3.65 -7.97 4.48
CA ALA A 2 -2.56 -7.82 5.45
C ALA A 2 -1.36 -7.14 4.80
N ILE A 3 -0.60 -6.36 5.57
CA ILE A 3 0.51 -5.52 5.06
C ILE A 3 1.78 -5.75 5.89
N SER A 4 2.94 -5.71 5.23
CA SER A 4 4.25 -5.53 5.85
C SER A 4 5.08 -4.52 5.07
N ALA A 5 5.77 -3.62 5.75
CA ALA A 5 6.65 -2.63 5.13
C ALA A 5 8.14 -3.02 5.27
N SER A 6 8.96 -2.55 4.32
CA SER A 6 10.42 -2.60 4.35
C SER A 6 10.97 -1.20 4.04
N PRO A 7 11.63 -0.52 5.00
CA PRO A 7 11.79 -0.91 6.39
C PRO A 7 10.45 -1.05 7.15
N VAL A 8 10.46 -1.84 8.25
CA VAL A 8 9.25 -2.13 9.05
C VAL A 8 8.58 -0.87 9.59
N GLN A 9 9.40 0.11 10.00
CA GLN A 9 8.94 1.48 10.24
C GLN A 9 9.28 2.30 9.00
N PRO A 10 8.29 2.82 8.27
CA PRO A 10 8.56 3.59 7.07
C PRO A 10 9.42 4.82 7.34
N VAL A 11 10.27 5.14 6.37
CA VAL A 11 11.22 6.25 6.43
C VAL A 11 10.98 7.20 5.28
N THR A 12 11.49 8.41 5.42
CA THR A 12 11.60 9.38 4.33
C THR A 12 12.38 8.77 3.17
N GLY A 13 11.88 8.95 1.96
CA GLY A 13 12.40 8.32 0.75
C GLY A 13 11.61 7.09 0.34
N ALA A 14 12.29 6.16 -0.33
CA ALA A 14 11.67 4.97 -0.90
C ALA A 14 11.45 3.86 0.14
N ASN A 15 10.26 3.27 0.10
CA ASN A 15 9.86 2.13 0.89
C ASN A 15 9.23 1.07 -0.03
N GLU A 16 9.25 -0.17 0.43
CA GLU A 16 8.55 -1.28 -0.21
C GLU A 16 7.48 -1.83 0.73
N LEU A 17 6.35 -2.27 0.17
CA LEU A 17 5.30 -2.95 0.90
C LEU A 17 5.08 -4.33 0.30
N ARG A 18 4.70 -5.26 1.16
CA ARG A 18 4.17 -6.55 0.77
C ARG A 18 2.74 -6.66 1.26
N LEU A 19 1.83 -6.93 0.32
CA LEU A 19 0.41 -7.08 0.58
C LEU A 19 0.01 -8.54 0.43
N TYR A 20 -0.78 -9.04 1.36
CA TYR A 20 -1.52 -10.28 1.21
C TYR A 20 -3.01 -9.99 1.10
N VAL A 21 -3.57 -10.22 -0.08
CA VAL A 21 -4.98 -10.02 -0.39
C VAL A 21 -5.70 -11.36 -0.35
N PHE A 22 -6.76 -11.43 0.44
CA PHE A 22 -7.51 -12.65 0.69
C PHE A 22 -8.99 -12.37 1.00
N LYS A 23 -9.85 -13.34 0.73
CA LYS A 23 -11.27 -13.35 1.09
C LYS A 23 -11.57 -14.39 2.17
N GLY A 24 -12.62 -14.14 2.96
CA GLY A 24 -13.15 -15.10 3.93
C GLY A 24 -12.08 -15.71 4.84
N MET A 25 -12.03 -17.05 4.91
CA MET A 25 -11.07 -17.81 5.73
C MET A 25 -9.65 -17.87 5.12
N GLY A 26 -9.18 -16.80 4.49
CA GLY A 26 -7.82 -16.72 3.92
C GLY A 26 -7.69 -17.28 2.50
N THR A 27 -8.77 -17.33 1.73
CA THR A 27 -8.70 -17.68 0.30
C THR A 27 -7.95 -16.59 -0.45
N PRO A 28 -6.80 -16.87 -1.09
CA PRO A 28 -6.02 -15.84 -1.76
C PRO A 28 -6.79 -15.20 -2.93
N VAL A 29 -6.63 -13.90 -3.11
CA VAL A 29 -7.17 -13.16 -4.26
C VAL A 29 -6.03 -12.89 -5.24
N THR A 30 -6.16 -13.38 -6.47
CA THR A 30 -5.18 -13.19 -7.56
C THR A 30 -5.80 -12.39 -8.69
N GLY A 31 -5.00 -11.67 -9.47
CA GLY A 31 -5.48 -10.84 -10.57
C GLY A 31 -6.24 -9.58 -10.16
N ALA A 32 -6.16 -9.17 -8.89
CA ALA A 32 -6.73 -7.91 -8.44
C ALA A 32 -5.98 -6.71 -9.01
N THR A 33 -6.72 -5.68 -9.38
CA THR A 33 -6.17 -4.34 -9.63
C THR A 33 -6.05 -3.63 -8.29
N ILE A 34 -4.83 -3.20 -7.94
CA ILE A 34 -4.55 -2.54 -6.67
C ILE A 34 -4.00 -1.15 -6.95
N ALA A 35 -4.62 -0.13 -6.35
CA ALA A 35 -4.10 1.24 -6.32
C ALA A 35 -3.57 1.55 -4.92
N VAL A 36 -2.41 2.20 -4.84
CA VAL A 36 -1.78 2.59 -3.57
C VAL A 36 -1.47 4.07 -3.62
N GLU A 37 -1.95 4.83 -2.64
CA GLU A 37 -1.83 6.28 -2.58
C GLU A 37 -1.30 6.77 -1.23
N PRO A 38 -0.05 7.27 -1.16
CA PRO A 38 0.47 7.98 0.00
C PRO A 38 0.01 9.44 0.01
N TRP A 39 -0.58 9.88 1.13
CA TRP A 39 -1.11 11.22 1.35
C TRP A 39 -0.66 11.82 2.68
N MET A 40 -0.23 13.08 2.68
CA MET A 40 0.17 13.83 3.88
C MET A 40 -0.89 14.91 4.18
N PRO A 41 -1.94 14.59 4.96
CA PRO A 41 -3.06 15.51 5.15
C PRO A 41 -2.67 16.80 5.87
N GLY A 42 -1.68 16.74 6.77
CA GLY A 42 -1.17 17.92 7.47
C GLY A 42 -0.54 18.97 6.56
N HIS A 43 -0.10 18.58 5.36
CA HIS A 43 0.52 19.47 4.37
C HIS A 43 -0.22 19.52 3.03
N GLY A 44 -1.29 18.73 2.86
CA GLY A 44 -2.15 18.75 1.69
C GLY A 44 -1.45 18.31 0.40
N HIS A 45 -0.54 17.33 0.47
CA HIS A 45 0.14 16.79 -0.70
C HIS A 45 0.26 15.26 -0.64
N GLY A 46 0.41 14.63 -1.80
CA GLY A 46 0.71 13.21 -1.94
C GLY A 46 2.20 12.93 -2.10
N SER A 47 2.52 11.68 -2.43
CA SER A 47 3.84 11.28 -2.91
C SER A 47 4.21 11.98 -4.24
N THR A 48 5.50 12.23 -4.45
CA THR A 48 6.03 12.69 -5.75
C THR A 48 6.25 11.55 -6.74
N GLU A 49 6.28 10.31 -6.25
CA GLU A 49 6.42 9.10 -7.03
C GLU A 49 5.11 8.30 -7.03
N VAL A 50 4.87 7.56 -8.13
CA VAL A 50 3.71 6.68 -8.25
C VAL A 50 4.11 5.28 -7.79
N PRO A 51 3.44 4.71 -6.77
CA PRO A 51 3.67 3.32 -6.39
C PRO A 51 3.42 2.36 -7.55
N VAL A 52 4.23 1.31 -7.64
CA VAL A 52 4.11 0.26 -8.66
C VAL A 52 3.76 -1.05 -7.97
N VAL A 53 2.69 -1.69 -8.42
CA VAL A 53 2.22 -2.96 -7.85
C VAL A 53 2.52 -4.10 -8.82
N ASP A 54 3.25 -5.11 -8.32
CA ASP A 54 3.52 -6.36 -9.00
C ASP A 54 2.82 -7.51 -8.26
N GLU A 55 2.16 -8.40 -9.01
CA GLU A 55 1.56 -9.61 -8.44
C GLU A 55 2.59 -10.74 -8.38
N ASP A 56 2.87 -11.22 -7.16
CA ASP A 56 3.81 -12.32 -6.90
C ASP A 56 3.13 -13.70 -6.96
N GLY A 57 1.80 -13.71 -7.09
CA GLY A 57 0.95 -14.90 -7.11
C GLY A 57 0.54 -15.38 -5.72
N GLY A 58 -0.50 -16.23 -5.67
CA GLY A 58 -1.01 -16.79 -4.42
C GLY A 58 -1.52 -15.75 -3.43
N GLY A 59 -2.05 -14.62 -3.93
CA GLY A 59 -2.56 -13.51 -3.12
C GLY A 59 -1.52 -12.50 -2.64
N TRP A 60 -0.25 -12.68 -3.01
CA TRP A 60 0.82 -11.77 -2.66
C TRP A 60 1.07 -10.74 -3.76
N TYR A 61 1.27 -9.51 -3.32
CA TYR A 61 1.63 -8.38 -4.17
C TYR A 61 2.79 -7.62 -3.52
N THR A 62 3.74 -7.21 -4.34
CA THR A 62 4.83 -6.31 -3.95
C THR A 62 4.51 -4.91 -4.46
N VAL A 63 4.58 -3.92 -3.58
CA VAL A 63 4.40 -2.51 -3.92
C VAL A 63 5.73 -1.81 -3.75
N SER A 64 6.31 -1.36 -4.86
CA SER A 64 7.53 -0.58 -4.90
C SER A 64 7.22 0.91 -5.09
N ASN A 65 8.24 1.76 -4.94
CA ASN A 65 8.13 3.22 -5.09
C ASN A 65 7.11 3.89 -4.17
N VAL A 66 6.88 3.33 -2.97
CA VAL A 66 6.13 4.02 -1.92
C VAL A 66 7.05 5.08 -1.32
N PHE A 67 6.90 6.30 -1.80
CA PHE A 67 7.84 7.39 -1.51
C PHE A 67 7.23 8.42 -0.57
N TYR A 68 7.87 8.65 0.58
CA TYR A 68 7.49 9.71 1.51
C TYR A 68 8.49 10.85 1.40
N THR A 69 8.03 12.05 1.05
CA THR A 69 8.91 13.19 0.74
C THR A 69 9.53 13.84 1.98
N MET A 70 8.91 13.67 3.14
CA MET A 70 9.33 14.25 4.41
C MET A 70 8.80 13.48 5.61
N PRO A 71 9.45 13.60 6.79
CA PRO A 71 8.97 12.99 8.02
C PRO A 71 7.60 13.53 8.46
N GLY A 72 6.87 12.73 9.23
CA GLY A 72 5.61 13.09 9.87
C GLY A 72 4.47 12.11 9.58
N TYR A 73 3.25 12.56 9.85
CA TYR A 73 2.05 11.75 9.65
C TYR A 73 1.66 11.63 8.18
N TRP A 74 1.54 10.40 7.71
CA TRP A 74 1.08 10.03 6.38
C TRP A 74 -0.04 8.98 6.48
N GLU A 75 -1.00 9.08 5.56
CA GLU A 75 -2.01 8.08 5.26
C GLU A 75 -1.58 7.32 4.00
N LEU A 76 -1.77 6.01 4.00
CA LEU A 76 -1.53 5.14 2.85
C LEU A 76 -2.83 4.40 2.53
N SER A 77 -3.54 4.88 1.51
CA SER A 77 -4.76 4.24 1.03
C SER A 77 -4.44 3.13 0.03
N ILE A 78 -5.15 2.01 0.16
CA ILE A 78 -5.04 0.85 -0.70
C ILE A 78 -6.43 0.47 -1.16
N ASP A 79 -6.71 0.68 -2.45
CA ASP A 79 -7.93 0.26 -3.11
C ASP A 79 -7.69 -1.05 -3.87
N ILE A 80 -8.59 -2.00 -3.73
CA ILE A 80 -8.48 -3.35 -4.27
C ILE A 80 -9.76 -3.66 -5.05
N ASP A 81 -9.63 -3.97 -6.33
CA ASP A 81 -10.72 -4.41 -7.20
C ASP A 81 -10.36 -5.79 -7.79
N ASP A 82 -11.16 -6.81 -7.49
CA ASP A 82 -10.97 -8.16 -8.03
C ASP A 82 -12.00 -8.55 -9.10
N SER A 83 -12.63 -7.54 -9.73
CA SER A 83 -13.73 -7.60 -10.71
C SER A 83 -15.09 -8.06 -10.17
N VAL A 84 -15.13 -8.60 -8.95
CA VAL A 84 -16.35 -9.04 -8.28
C VAL A 84 -16.69 -8.09 -7.14
N ASP A 85 -15.68 -7.79 -6.31
CA ASP A 85 -15.80 -6.92 -5.15
C ASP A 85 -14.74 -5.81 -5.21
N VAL A 86 -15.09 -4.67 -4.62
CA VAL A 86 -14.16 -3.57 -4.37
C VAL A 86 -14.03 -3.38 -2.86
N ASP A 87 -12.81 -3.24 -2.37
CA ASP A 87 -12.50 -2.98 -0.97
C ASP A 87 -11.44 -1.88 -0.86
N SER A 88 -11.43 -1.15 0.25
CA SER A 88 -10.49 -0.07 0.50
C SER A 88 -10.06 -0.06 1.96
N VAL A 89 -8.76 0.16 2.19
CA VAL A 89 -8.20 0.30 3.54
C VAL A 89 -7.17 1.41 3.56
N THR A 90 -7.10 2.15 4.67
CA THR A 90 -6.06 3.15 4.92
C THR A 90 -5.19 2.71 6.10
N PHE A 91 -3.88 2.79 5.92
CA PHE A 91 -2.89 2.62 6.98
C PHE A 91 -2.28 3.97 7.35
N GLU A 92 -2.00 4.19 8.62
CA GLU A 92 -1.41 5.43 9.12
C GLU A 92 0.04 5.17 9.54
N TYR A 93 0.95 6.06 9.15
CA TYR A 93 2.37 5.98 9.50
C TYR A 93 2.87 7.31 10.04
N ASP A 94 3.70 7.25 11.07
CA ASP A 94 4.58 8.36 11.48
C ASP A 94 5.98 8.10 10.90
N VAL A 95 6.20 8.67 9.71
CA VAL A 95 7.39 8.49 8.89
C VAL A 95 8.57 9.23 9.51
N GLN A 96 9.71 8.56 9.62
CA GLN A 96 10.94 9.10 10.21
C GLN A 96 11.89 9.73 9.18
#